data_AF-A0A0L7QS89-F1
#
_entry.id   AF-A0A0L7QS89-F1
#
_cell.length_a   1.000
_cell.length_b   1.000
_cell.length_c   1.000
_cell.angle_alpha   90.00
_cell.angle_beta   90.00
_cell.angle_gamma   90.00
#
_symmetry.space_group_name_H-M   'P 1'
#
loop_
_entity.id
_entity.type
_entity.pdbx_description
1 polymer ?
#
loop_
_entity_poly.entity_id
_entity_poly.type
_entity_poly.pdbx_seq_one_letter_code
_entity_poly.pdbx_strand_id
1 'polypeptide(L)' 'MRRSLKGQHLKNLDEVRNWVDNDFASKEPASFHRGNQFLPEKWEKIVQAFGRYFN' A
#
# COMPACT_ATOMS: atom_id res chain seq x y z
N MET A 1 1.25 -5.34 -1.73
CA MET A 1 0.64 -5.28 -3.06
C MET A 1 1.62 -5.13 -4.23
N ARG A 2 2.11 -3.95 -4.67
CA ARG A 2 2.89 -3.87 -5.95
C ARG A 2 4.08 -4.83 -6.03
N ARG A 3 4.83 -4.99 -4.94
CA ARG A 3 5.95 -5.95 -4.87
C ARG A 3 5.49 -7.41 -4.89
N SER A 4 4.43 -7.76 -4.15
CA SER A 4 3.89 -9.11 -4.06
C SER A 4 3.14 -9.56 -5.32
N LEU A 5 2.62 -8.60 -6.11
CA LEU A 5 1.91 -8.87 -7.36
C LEU A 5 2.88 -9.12 -8.54
N LYS A 6 4.11 -8.60 -8.44
CA LYS A 6 5.08 -8.68 -9.54
C LYS A 6 5.42 -10.15 -9.83
N GLY A 7 5.16 -10.59 -11.05
CA GLY A 7 5.43 -11.97 -11.50
C GLY A 7 4.29 -12.95 -11.27
N GLN A 8 3.16 -12.53 -10.70
CA GLN A 8 1.95 -13.35 -10.62
C GLN A 8 1.27 -13.44 -11.98
N HIS A 9 0.84 -14.63 -12.37
CA HIS A 9 0.07 -14.87 -13.59
C HIS A 9 -1.33 -15.35 -13.23
N LEU A 10 -2.22 -14.40 -12.95
CA LEU A 10 -3.60 -14.63 -12.54
C LEU A 10 -4.49 -14.68 -13.78
N LYS A 11 -5.27 -15.76 -13.95
CA LYS A 11 -5.99 -16.08 -15.20
C LYS A 11 -7.47 -15.72 -15.16
N ASN A 12 -8.04 -15.56 -13.97
CA ASN A 12 -9.46 -15.30 -13.76
C ASN A 12 -9.70 -14.49 -12.47
N LEU A 13 -10.94 -14.06 -12.27
CA LEU A 13 -11.34 -13.22 -11.14
C LEU A 13 -11.18 -13.92 -9.80
N ASP A 14 -11.44 -15.23 -9.73
CA ASP A 14 -11.32 -16.00 -8.48
C ASP A 14 -9.86 -16.09 -8.02
N GLU A 15 -8.93 -16.30 -8.95
CA GLU A 15 -7.49 -16.25 -8.68
C GLU A 15 -7.07 -14.86 -8.19
N VAL A 16 -7.60 -13.78 -8.77
CA VAL A 16 -7.34 -12.41 -8.30
C VAL A 16 -7.86 -12.20 -6.89
N ARG A 17 -9.10 -12.63 -6.61
CA ARG A 17 -9.71 -12.48 -5.30
C ARG A 17 -8.93 -13.23 -4.23
N ASN A 18 -8.63 -14.50 -4.47
CA ASN A 18 -7.83 -15.32 -3.57
C ASN A 18 -6.43 -14.72 -3.34
N TRP A 19 -5.80 -14.18 -4.38
CA TRP A 19 -4.50 -13.53 -4.26
C TRP A 19 -4.58 -12.26 -3.39
N VAL A 20 -5.60 -11.42 -3.58
CA VAL A 20 -5.82 -10.22 -2.78
C VAL A 20 -6.04 -10.57 -1.32
N ASP A 21 -6.94 -11.52 -1.04
CA ASP A 21 -7.27 -11.94 0.33
C ASP A 21 -6.02 -12.48 1.05
N ASN A 22 -5.21 -13.29 0.37
CA ASN A 22 -3.94 -13.77 0.89
C ASN A 22 -2.89 -12.65 1.07
N ASP A 23 -2.78 -11.69 0.15
CA ASP A 23 -1.85 -10.55 0.31
C ASP A 23 -2.21 -9.70 1.53
N PHE A 24 -3.50 -9.52 1.82
CA PHE A 24 -3.95 -8.81 3.02
C PHE A 24 -3.74 -9.62 4.29
N ALA A 25 -4.11 -10.90 4.30
CA ALA A 25 -3.93 -11.78 5.46
C ALA A 25 -2.46 -11.97 5.86
N SER A 26 -1.52 -11.90 4.89
CA SER A 26 -0.08 -12.00 5.15
C SER A 26 0.55 -10.78 5.85
N LYS A 27 -0.20 -9.69 6.08
CA LYS A 27 0.36 -8.45 6.65
C LYS A 27 0.07 -8.36 8.14
N GLU A 28 1.12 -8.05 8.89
CA GLU A 28 0.98 -7.70 10.30
C GLU A 28 0.08 -6.45 10.48
N PRO A 29 -0.86 -6.45 11.45
CA PRO A 29 -1.73 -5.30 11.74
C PRO A 29 -0.96 -3.98 11.93
N ALA A 30 0.22 -4.05 12.56
CA ALA A 30 1.11 -2.91 12.77
C ALA A 30 1.60 -2.25 11.46
N SER A 31 1.56 -2.96 10.33
CA SER A 31 1.90 -2.41 9.01
C SER A 31 0.89 -1.35 8.56
N PHE A 32 -0.39 -1.53 8.89
CA PHE A 32 -1.43 -0.54 8.59
C PHE A 32 -1.31 0.68 9.52
N HIS A 33 -0.98 0.46 10.79
CA HIS A 33 -0.76 1.55 11.75
C HIS A 33 0.42 2.45 11.35
N ARG A 34 1.52 1.85 10.88
CA ARG A 34 2.67 2.62 10.38
C ARG A 34 2.29 3.59 9.27
N GLY A 35 1.47 3.16 8.31
CA GLY A 35 0.99 4.04 7.24
C GLY A 35 0.29 5.29 7.76
N ASN A 36 -0.57 5.12 8.76
CA ASN A 36 -1.28 6.23 9.41
C ASN A 36 -0.33 7.15 10.20
N GLN A 37 0.65 6.57 10.88
CA GLN A 37 1.67 7.32 11.63
C GLN A 37 2.57 8.17 10.73
N PHE A 38 2.73 7.83 9.46
CA PHE A 38 3.49 8.64 8.49
C PHE A 38 2.69 9.82 7.91
N LEU A 39 1.37 9.90 8.14
CA LEU A 39 0.56 10.99 7.58
C LEU A 39 1.00 12.38 8.05
N PRO A 40 1.29 12.64 9.34
CA PRO A 40 1.76 13.95 9.78
C PRO A 40 3.01 14.44 9.04
N GLU A 41 4.02 13.56 8.87
CA GLU A 41 5.24 13.87 8.12
C GLU A 41 4.94 14.18 6.65
N LYS A 42 4.02 13.43 6.03
CA LYS A 42 3.59 13.68 4.66
C LYS A 42 2.88 15.03 4.52
N TRP A 43 2.02 15.39 5.47
CA TRP A 43 1.34 16.68 5.47
C TRP A 43 2.32 17.83 5.57
N GLU A 44 3.31 17.73 6.45
CA GLU A 44 4.36 18.73 6.58
C GLU A 44 5.13 18.92 5.26
N LYS A 45 5.49 17.83 4.59
CA LYS A 45 6.15 17.88 3.28
C LYS A 45 5.30 18.55 2.20
N ILE A 46 3.98 18.36 2.18
CA ILE A 46 3.07 19.06 1.25
C ILE A 46 3.07 20.57 1.51
N VAL A 47 3.00 20.97 2.78
CA VAL A 47 3.01 22.39 3.18
C VAL A 47 4.32 23.04 2.73
N GLN A 48 5.46 22.41 3.00
CA GLN A 48 6.78 22.88 2.58
C GLN A 48 6.93 22.92 1.04
N ALA A 49 6.28 22.00 0.34
CA ALA A 49 6.26 21.97 -1.13
C ALA A 49 5.22 22.93 -1.75
N PHE A 50 4.56 23.78 -0.96
CA PHE A 50 3.49 24.68 -1.42
C PHE A 50 2.39 23.93 -2.19
N GLY A 51 1.99 22.76 -1.69
CA GLY A 51 0.96 21.94 -2.29
C GLY A 51 1.42 21.09 -3.48
N ARG A 52 2.70 21.15 -3.87
CA ARG A 52 3.25 20.29 -4.93
C ARG A 52 3.51 18.88 -4.41
N TYR A 53 3.45 17.91 -5.33
CA TYR A 53 3.87 16.55 -5.01
C TYR A 53 5.34 16.53 -4.58
N PHE A 54 5.63 15.68 -3.59
CA PHE A 54 6.96 15.44 -3.05
C PHE A 54 7.23 13.93 -3.10
N ASN A 55 8.51 13.56 -3.19
CA ASN A 55 8.95 12.16 -3.20
C ASN A 55 9.18 11.62 -1.78
#